data_AF-A0A2V1BAG8-F1
#
_entry.id   AF-A0A2V1BAG8-F1
#
_cell.length_a   1.000
_cell.length_b   1.000
_cell.length_c   1.000
_cell.angle_alpha   90.00
_cell.angle_beta   90.00
_cell.angle_gamma   90.00
#
_symmetry.space_group_name_H-M   'P 1'
#
loop_
_entity.id
_entity.type
_entity.pdbx_description
1 polymer ?
#
loop_
_entity_poly.entity_id
_entity_poly.type
_entity_poly.pdbx_seq_one_letter_code
_entity_poly.pdbx_strand_id
1 'polypeptide(L)'
;MSKQLQNRKTRKNTQENFRRRKINLISKADDLHRFFGADVFLVIRKKGKYCGYNSREELDWPPTKEELEYEIRTPADFDVTKGDDKAA
;
A
#
# COMPACT_ATOMS: atom_id res chain seq x y z
N MET A 1 -21.62 -18.98 23.51
CA MET A 1 -21.08 -18.73 22.15
C MET A 1 -19.57 -18.88 22.17
N SER A 2 -19.04 -19.94 21.56
CA SER A 2 -17.65 -20.43 21.76
C SER A 2 -16.59 -19.48 21.17
N LYS A 3 -15.52 -19.19 21.93
CA LYS A 3 -14.37 -18.34 21.55
C LYS A 3 -13.74 -18.71 20.18
N GLN A 4 -13.83 -19.98 19.78
CA GLN A 4 -13.33 -20.46 18.48
C GLN A 4 -14.11 -19.90 17.27
N LEU A 5 -15.41 -19.68 17.40
CA LEU A 5 -16.24 -19.14 16.31
C LEU A 5 -16.00 -17.64 16.10
N GLN A 6 -15.77 -16.91 17.21
CA GLN A 6 -15.40 -15.49 17.18
C GLN A 6 -14.04 -15.28 16.52
N ASN A 7 -13.04 -16.11 16.82
CA ASN A 7 -11.71 -16.04 16.19
C ASN A 7 -11.71 -16.35 14.68
N ARG A 8 -12.60 -17.24 14.21
CA ARG A 8 -12.76 -17.48 12.77
C ARG A 8 -13.42 -16.30 12.07
N LYS A 9 -14.43 -15.67 12.69
CA LYS A 9 -15.08 -14.46 12.15
C LYS A 9 -14.10 -13.27 12.07
N THR A 10 -13.32 -13.01 13.13
CA THR A 10 -12.35 -11.91 13.12
C THR A 10 -11.26 -12.10 12.07
N ARG A 11 -10.69 -13.31 11.92
CA ARG A 11 -9.70 -13.62 10.88
C ARG A 11 -10.24 -13.43 9.45
N LYS A 12 -11.47 -13.88 9.19
CA LYS A 12 -12.14 -13.66 7.89
C LYS A 12 -12.31 -12.16 7.61
N ASN A 13 -12.75 -11.40 8.61
CA ASN A 13 -12.90 -9.95 8.48
C ASN A 13 -11.56 -9.24 8.21
N THR A 14 -10.47 -9.65 8.86
CA THR A 14 -9.14 -9.09 8.60
C THR A 14 -8.64 -9.39 7.18
N GLN A 15 -8.90 -10.59 6.67
CA GLN A 15 -8.51 -10.97 5.31
C GLN A 15 -9.30 -10.21 4.25
N GLU A 16 -10.62 -10.08 4.42
CA GLU A 16 -11.44 -9.27 3.51
C GLU A 16 -11.07 -7.79 3.56
N ASN A 17 -10.80 -7.26 4.76
CA ASN A 17 -10.31 -5.89 4.91
C ASN A 17 -8.97 -5.67 4.19
N PHE A 18 -8.03 -6.63 4.30
CA PHE A 18 -6.77 -6.57 3.57
C PHE A 18 -7.01 -6.63 2.05
N ARG A 19 -7.85 -7.55 1.57
CA ARG A 19 -8.19 -7.68 0.15
C ARG A 19 -8.76 -6.38 -0.41
N ARG A 20 -9.72 -5.77 0.28
CA ARG A 20 -10.34 -4.50 -0.11
C ARG A 20 -9.32 -3.36 -0.15
N ARG A 21 -8.51 -3.20 0.90
CA ARG A 21 -7.46 -2.15 0.93
C ARG A 21 -6.43 -2.33 -0.17
N LYS A 22 -6.00 -3.57 -0.43
CA LYS A 22 -5.07 -3.90 -1.51
C LYS A 22 -5.63 -3.49 -2.88
N ILE A 23 -6.89 -3.85 -3.17
CA ILE A 23 -7.54 -3.51 -4.44
C ILE A 23 -7.65 -1.99 -4.59
N ASN A 24 -8.07 -1.28 -3.54
CA ASN A 24 -8.17 0.18 -3.58
C ASN A 24 -6.80 0.84 -3.81
N LEU A 25 -5.74 0.34 -3.17
CA LEU A 25 -4.39 0.87 -3.37
C LEU A 25 -3.92 0.67 -4.81
N ILE A 26 -4.15 -0.51 -5.39
CA ILE A 26 -3.82 -0.79 -6.80
C ILE A 26 -4.64 0.12 -7.73
N SER A 27 -5.92 0.32 -7.46
CA SER A 27 -6.76 1.25 -8.23
C SER A 27 -6.22 2.68 -8.17
N LYS A 28 -5.69 3.13 -7.03
CA LYS A 28 -5.07 4.45 -6.91
C LYS A 28 -3.72 4.56 -7.61
N ALA A 29 -2.93 3.48 -7.63
CA ALA A 29 -1.73 3.42 -8.46
C ALA A 29 -2.08 3.51 -9.96
N ASP A 30 -3.14 2.82 -10.39
CA ASP A 30 -3.63 2.86 -11.78
C ASP A 30 -4.26 4.21 -12.15
N ASP A 31 -4.94 4.89 -11.22
CA ASP A 31 -5.42 6.27 -11.41
C ASP A 31 -4.25 7.22 -11.75
N LEU A 32 -3.10 7.10 -11.05
CA LEU A 32 -1.91 7.91 -11.34
C LEU A 32 -1.38 7.67 -12.76
N HIS A 33 -1.36 6.42 -13.19
CA HIS A 33 -0.96 6.07 -14.54
C HIS A 33 -1.94 6.61 -15.60
N ARG A 34 -3.23 6.31 -15.46
CA ARG A 34 -4.25 6.66 -16.47
C ARG A 34 -4.51 8.16 -16.60
N PHE A 35 -4.54 8.89 -15.48
CA PHE A 35 -4.94 10.29 -15.49
C PHE A 35 -3.77 11.26 -15.56
N PHE A 36 -2.56 10.83 -15.19
CA PHE A 36 -1.39 11.70 -15.15
C PHE A 36 -0.21 11.17 -15.98
N GLY A 37 -0.36 10.02 -16.64
CA GLY A 37 0.70 9.42 -17.46
C GLY A 37 1.92 8.96 -16.65
N ALA A 38 1.77 8.81 -15.33
CA ALA A 38 2.87 8.39 -14.47
C ALA A 38 3.20 6.90 -14.68
N ASP A 39 4.48 6.58 -14.61
CA ASP A 39 4.92 5.20 -14.47
C ASP A 39 4.93 4.83 -12.99
N VAL A 40 4.25 3.74 -12.65
CA VAL A 40 4.00 3.33 -11.27
C VAL A 40 4.32 1.87 -11.10
N PHE A 41 5.16 1.59 -10.10
CA PHE A 41 5.46 0.25 -9.64
C PHE A 41 5.12 0.09 -8.16
N LEU A 42 4.34 -0.93 -7.83
CA LEU A 42 3.92 -1.21 -6.47
C LEU A 42 4.18 -2.68 -6.13
N VAL A 43 4.92 -2.91 -5.03
CA VAL A 43 5.13 -4.24 -4.47
C VAL A 43 4.61 -4.30 -3.04
N ILE A 44 3.79 -5.31 -2.77
CA ILE A 44 3.23 -5.59 -1.45
C ILE A 44 3.70 -6.98 -1.02
N ARG A 45 4.47 -7.04 0.07
CA ARG A 45 4.88 -8.29 0.71
C ARG A 45 4.01 -8.55 1.94
N LYS A 46 3.36 -9.71 2.00
CA LYS A 46 2.60 -10.16 3.18
C LYS A 46 2.81 -11.63 3.45
N LYS A 47 3.26 -11.96 4.67
CA LYS A 47 3.53 -13.34 5.11
C LYS A 47 4.40 -14.11 4.09
N GLY A 48 5.45 -13.48 3.59
CA GLY A 48 6.38 -14.07 2.62
C GLY A 48 5.89 -14.12 1.17
N LYS A 49 4.62 -13.79 0.88
CA LYS A 49 4.09 -13.73 -0.48
C LYS A 49 4.14 -12.31 -1.03
N TYR A 50 4.45 -12.20 -2.31
CA TYR A 50 4.45 -10.93 -3.05
C TYR A 50 3.21 -10.83 -3.93
N CYS A 51 2.68 -9.63 -4.03
CA CYS A 51 1.73 -9.22 -5.06
C CYS A 51 2.01 -7.77 -5.40
N GLY A 52 1.64 -7.32 -6.59
CA GLY A 52 1.96 -5.98 -7.02
C GLY A 52 1.13 -5.51 -8.19
N TYR A 53 1.50 -4.32 -8.65
CA TYR A 53 1.00 -3.68 -9.85
C TYR A 53 2.20 -3.07 -10.56
N ASN A 54 2.21 -3.19 -11.89
CA ASN A 54 3.17 -2.54 -12.75
C ASN A 54 2.37 -1.89 -13.89
N SER A 55 2.56 -0.58 -14.08
CA SER A 55 1.94 0.13 -15.20
C SER A 55 2.69 -0.09 -16.52
N ARG A 56 3.94 -0.57 -16.47
CA ARG A 56 4.76 -0.87 -17.64
C ARG A 56 5.00 -2.36 -17.80
N GLU A 57 5.12 -2.80 -19.04
CA GLU A 57 5.52 -4.16 -19.41
C GLU A 57 7.04 -4.27 -19.64
N GLU A 58 7.76 -3.15 -19.70
CA GLU A 58 9.18 -3.04 -20.00
C GLU A 58 10.06 -3.53 -18.83
N LEU A 59 11.26 -4.03 -19.16
CA LEU A 59 12.20 -4.65 -18.21
C LEU A 59 13.11 -3.64 -17.48
N ASP A 60 13.21 -2.40 -17.99
CA ASP A 60 13.98 -1.31 -17.40
C ASP A 60 13.20 -0.54 -16.32
N TRP A 61 11.98 -1.00 -16.02
CA TRP A 61 11.11 -0.44 -14.98
C TRP A 61 10.73 -1.51 -13.95
N PRO A 62 10.76 -1.22 -12.63
CA PRO A 62 11.10 0.06 -11.99
C PRO A 62 12.61 0.38 -12.03
N PRO A 63 12.99 1.65 -11.79
CA PRO A 63 14.37 2.04 -11.62
C PRO A 63 15.03 1.31 -10.44
N THR A 64 16.34 1.18 -10.52
CA THR A 64 17.18 0.68 -9.43
C THR A 64 17.15 1.65 -8.25
N LYS A 65 17.62 1.19 -7.07
CA LYS A 65 17.65 2.03 -5.88
C LYS A 65 18.57 3.25 -6.07
N GLU A 66 19.63 3.07 -6.84
CA GLU A 66 20.64 4.06 -7.16
C GLU A 66 20.11 5.17 -8.08
N GLU A 67 19.12 4.85 -8.92
CA GLU A 67 18.43 5.79 -9.81
C GLU A 67 17.25 6.52 -9.14
N LEU A 68 16.81 6.07 -7.97
CA LEU A 68 15.79 6.76 -7.19
C LEU A 68 16.38 8.03 -6.56
N GLU A 69 16.19 9.18 -7.20
CA GLU A 69 16.66 10.49 -6.70
C GLU A 69 15.92 10.98 -5.43
N TYR A 70 14.85 10.30 -5.00
CA TYR A 70 13.95 10.78 -3.95
C TYR A 70 13.81 9.87 -2.72
N GLU A 71 13.45 10.54 -1.62
CA GLU A 71 13.22 9.96 -0.29
C GLU A 71 12.03 8.98 -0.30
N ILE A 72 12.31 7.70 -0.04
CA ILE A 72 11.27 6.69 0.14
C ILE A 72 10.52 6.99 1.43
N ARG A 73 9.26 7.44 1.30
CA ARG A 73 8.37 7.66 2.45
C ARG A 73 8.15 6.35 3.21
N THR A 74 8.32 6.43 4.52
CA THR A 74 8.08 5.36 5.48
C THR A 74 6.76 5.58 6.21
N PRO A 75 6.24 4.59 6.95
CA PRO A 75 5.03 4.80 7.74
C PRO A 75 5.11 5.98 8.74
N ALA A 76 6.32 6.35 9.20
CA ALA A 76 6.53 7.49 10.09
C ALA A 76 6.14 8.83 9.45
N ASP A 77 6.27 8.96 8.14
CA ASP A 77 5.86 10.16 7.39
C ASP A 77 4.33 10.37 7.38
N PHE A 78 3.57 9.33 7.69
CA PHE A 78 2.10 9.35 7.69
C PHE A 78 1.51 9.25 9.10
N ASP A 79 2.35 9.08 10.12
CA ASP A 79 1.91 9.03 11.50
C ASP A 79 1.74 10.47 12.00
N VAL A 80 0.57 11.04 11.73
CA VAL A 80 0.19 12.36 12.21
C VAL A 80 -0.08 12.27 13.73
N THR A 81 0.98 12.28 14.54
CA THR A 81 0.82 12.72 15.93
C THR A 81 0.43 14.19 15.85
N LYS A 82 -0.86 14.49 16.09
CA LYS A 82 -1.37 15.84 16.27
C LYS A 82 -0.53 16.56 17.34
N GLY A 83 0.45 17.33 16.90
CA GLY A 83 1.14 18.33 17.68
C GLY A 83 0.86 19.66 17.02
N ASP A 84 -0.21 20.31 17.46
CA ASP A 84 -0.36 21.77 17.45
C ASP A 84 -1.57 22.07 18.35
N ASP A 85 -1.37 21.86 19.66
CA ASP A 85 -2.01 22.70 20.67
C ASP A 85 -1.40 24.10 20.51
N LYS A 86 -1.88 24.88 19.52
CA LYS A 86 -1.68 26.32 19.55
C LYS A 86 -2.72 26.91 20.51
N ALA A 87 -2.34 26.92 21.78
CA ALA A 87 -2.78 27.95 22.71
C ALA A 87 -2.19 29.29 22.26
N ALA A 88 -3.04 30.19 21.81
CA ALA A 88 -2.88 31.65 21.91
C ALA A 88 -4.24 32.30 21.62
#